data_AF-A0A0S8ABS8-F1
#
_entry.id   AF-A0A0S8ABS8-F1
#
_cell.length_a   1.000
_cell.length_b   1.000
_cell.length_c   1.000
_cell.angle_alpha   90.00
_cell.angle_beta   90.00
_cell.angle_gamma   90.00
#
_symmetry.space_group_name_H-M   'P 1'
#
loop_
_entity.id
_entity.type
_entity.pdbx_description
1 polymer ?
#
loop_
_entity_poly.entity_id
_entity_poly.type
_entity_poly.pdbx_seq_one_letter_code
_entity_poly.pdbx_strand_id
1 'polypeptide(L)'
;MSSNQSGVSLASKSLQQQLEHYNLDQEELFNILNDLINTKLNTLCKKYCFNNRYNYQCTIDLPWGINEPDNPLCEWGNASYAWMLSELTHANRLEKIQGENSTSLLRYFGKIIHSITFIERFKNWRFQRRIRVPDYIKAIDMDAHKVFWGLCDHEDPRNVAQRLNRSEEDVLSIIKRINEELAQRKRSHLLDLTQISSLTSTTNPEDQGAEVDVPVDDKPLDQMQLESKVKAAYDQLSWLEQFVIDAMIIDGLSAKAVLKSLIQQNISVDEKVKPADMNIQNIYYFFRKTLAKLKETTGIN
;
A
#
# COMPACT_ATOMS: atom_id res chain seq x y z
N MET A 1 -40.49 -0.58 4.05
CA MET A 1 -39.25 -0.70 3.25
C MET A 1 -38.93 0.65 2.63
N SER A 2 -38.46 1.63 3.41
CA SER A 2 -38.05 2.95 2.90
C SER A 2 -37.14 3.65 3.93
N SER A 3 -35.86 3.30 3.96
CA SER A 3 -34.90 3.96 4.87
C SER A 3 -33.44 3.61 4.51
N ASN A 4 -33.04 3.85 3.25
CA ASN A 4 -31.63 3.78 2.85
C ASN A 4 -31.19 4.88 1.86
N GLN A 5 -32.04 5.89 1.60
CA GLN A 5 -31.73 6.96 0.64
C GLN A 5 -31.09 8.21 1.26
N SER A 6 -31.15 8.38 2.58
CA SER A 6 -30.64 9.58 3.27
C SER A 6 -29.13 9.59 3.50
N GLY A 7 -28.49 8.42 3.70
CA GLY A 7 -27.04 8.32 3.94
C GLY A 7 -26.18 8.60 2.70
N VAL A 8 -26.65 8.16 1.51
CA VAL A 8 -25.94 8.37 0.23
C VAL A 8 -25.91 9.85 -0.15
N SER A 9 -26.98 10.60 0.16
CA SER A 9 -27.10 12.02 -0.16
C SER A 9 -26.20 12.94 0.66
N LEU A 10 -25.72 12.50 1.83
CA LEU A 10 -24.83 13.30 2.70
C LEU A 10 -23.35 13.11 2.32
N ALA A 11 -22.96 11.86 2.02
CA ALA A 11 -21.61 11.55 1.55
C ALA A 11 -21.33 12.18 0.17
N SER A 12 -22.32 12.22 -0.73
CA SER A 12 -22.17 12.85 -2.05
C SER A 12 -21.98 14.38 -1.96
N LYS A 13 -22.67 15.03 -1.01
CA LYS A 13 -22.57 16.49 -0.78
C LYS A 13 -21.23 16.89 -0.16
N SER A 14 -20.71 16.09 0.76
CA SER A 14 -19.38 16.28 1.37
C SER A 14 -18.26 16.13 0.32
N LEU A 15 -18.35 15.14 -0.56
CA LEU A 15 -17.40 14.95 -1.66
C LEU A 15 -17.42 16.12 -2.66
N GLN A 16 -18.62 16.63 -3.02
CA GLN A 16 -18.77 17.76 -3.94
C GLN A 16 -18.16 19.06 -3.40
N GLN A 17 -18.41 19.38 -2.11
CA GLN A 17 -17.82 20.56 -1.47
C GLN A 17 -16.28 20.48 -1.37
N GLN A 18 -15.73 19.28 -1.25
CA GLN A 18 -14.28 19.06 -1.21
C GLN A 18 -13.64 19.15 -2.60
N LEU A 19 -14.34 18.69 -3.64
CA LEU A 19 -13.88 18.82 -5.03
C LEU A 19 -13.83 20.29 -5.49
N GLU A 20 -14.80 21.10 -5.05
CA GLU A 20 -14.80 22.56 -5.26
C GLU A 20 -13.57 23.23 -4.62
N HIS A 21 -13.09 22.77 -3.46
CA HIS A 21 -11.87 23.30 -2.84
C HIS A 21 -10.61 23.07 -3.68
N TYR A 22 -10.57 22.00 -4.48
CA TYR A 22 -9.45 21.66 -5.35
C TYR A 22 -9.66 22.09 -6.82
N ASN A 23 -10.76 22.79 -7.15
CA ASN A 23 -11.14 23.14 -8.53
C ASN A 23 -11.14 21.93 -9.49
N LEU A 24 -11.51 20.74 -9.00
CA LEU A 24 -11.52 19.53 -9.79
C LEU A 24 -12.95 19.10 -10.09
N ASP A 25 -13.21 18.75 -11.35
CA ASP A 25 -14.45 18.06 -11.71
C ASP A 25 -14.38 16.58 -11.28
N GLN A 26 -15.55 15.98 -11.04
CA GLN A 26 -15.69 14.55 -10.75
C GLN A 26 -15.08 13.69 -11.86
N GLU A 27 -15.17 14.13 -13.11
CA GLU A 27 -14.60 13.45 -14.26
C GLU A 27 -13.06 13.44 -14.20
N GLU A 28 -12.44 14.55 -13.78
CA GLU A 28 -10.99 14.66 -13.67
C GLU A 28 -10.44 13.83 -12.50
N LEU A 29 -11.13 13.83 -11.35
CA LEU A 29 -10.82 12.92 -10.25
C LEU A 29 -10.92 11.46 -10.68
N PHE A 30 -11.99 11.11 -11.41
CA PHE A 30 -12.21 9.74 -11.86
C PHE A 30 -11.11 9.29 -12.81
N ASN A 31 -10.68 10.14 -13.75
CA ASN A 31 -9.59 9.84 -14.66
C ASN A 31 -8.27 9.57 -13.92
N ILE A 32 -7.92 10.42 -12.94
CA ILE A 32 -6.73 10.23 -12.09
C ILE A 32 -6.78 8.90 -11.33
N LEU A 33 -7.93 8.57 -10.75
CA LEU A 33 -8.11 7.35 -9.97
C LEU A 33 -8.13 6.11 -10.85
N ASN A 34 -8.75 6.18 -12.03
CA ASN A 34 -8.86 5.06 -12.96
C ASN A 34 -7.48 4.52 -13.36
N ASP A 35 -6.54 5.40 -13.70
CA ASP A 35 -5.18 4.98 -14.08
C ASP A 35 -4.41 4.32 -12.93
N LEU A 36 -4.52 4.89 -11.73
CA LEU A 36 -3.91 4.34 -10.52
C LEU A 36 -4.50 2.96 -10.17
N ILE A 37 -5.83 2.86 -10.17
CA ILE A 37 -6.55 1.62 -9.85
C ILE A 37 -6.21 0.55 -10.88
N ASN A 38 -6.26 0.84 -12.18
CA ASN A 38 -5.96 -0.13 -13.23
C ASN A 38 -4.52 -0.65 -13.14
N THR A 39 -3.55 0.25 -12.91
CA THR A 39 -2.15 -0.13 -12.71
C THR A 39 -1.99 -1.07 -11.50
N LYS A 40 -2.63 -0.73 -10.38
CA LYS A 40 -2.57 -1.53 -9.17
C LYS A 40 -3.29 -2.87 -9.33
N LEU A 41 -4.47 -2.83 -9.92
CA LEU A 41 -5.32 -3.99 -10.17
C LEU A 41 -4.60 -5.01 -11.04
N ASN A 42 -3.94 -4.58 -12.11
CA ASN A 42 -3.10 -5.44 -12.94
C ASN A 42 -2.03 -6.16 -12.11
N THR A 43 -1.33 -5.42 -11.26
CA THR A 43 -0.30 -5.97 -10.37
C THR A 43 -0.86 -6.99 -9.37
N LEU A 44 -1.98 -6.67 -8.70
CA LEU A 44 -2.58 -7.54 -7.69
C LEU A 44 -3.26 -8.78 -8.32
N CYS A 45 -3.94 -8.62 -9.45
CA CYS A 45 -4.53 -9.73 -10.19
C CYS A 45 -3.46 -10.71 -10.66
N LYS A 46 -2.33 -10.22 -11.21
CA LYS A 46 -1.17 -11.06 -11.54
C LYS A 46 -0.68 -11.88 -10.36
N LYS A 47 -0.55 -11.22 -9.21
CA LYS A 47 0.02 -11.82 -8.00
C LYS A 47 -0.92 -12.84 -7.34
N TYR A 48 -2.22 -12.59 -7.34
CA TYR A 48 -3.17 -13.35 -6.51
C TYR A 48 -4.23 -14.15 -7.28
N CYS A 49 -4.40 -13.95 -8.59
CA CYS A 49 -5.33 -14.75 -9.41
C CYS A 49 -4.66 -15.93 -10.12
N PHE A 50 -3.46 -16.36 -9.70
CA PHE A 50 -2.67 -17.39 -10.38
C PHE A 50 -3.42 -18.71 -10.63
N ASN A 51 -4.23 -19.17 -9.67
CA ASN A 51 -5.04 -20.39 -9.84
C ASN A 51 -6.34 -20.11 -10.62
N ASN A 52 -6.91 -18.92 -10.46
CA ASN A 52 -8.16 -18.55 -11.11
C ASN A 52 -7.99 -18.34 -12.63
N ARG A 53 -6.80 -17.98 -13.10
CA ARG A 53 -6.53 -17.81 -14.55
C ARG A 53 -6.68 -19.08 -15.37
N TYR A 54 -6.61 -20.25 -14.74
CA TYR A 54 -6.83 -21.54 -15.41
C TYR A 54 -8.31 -21.90 -15.49
N ASN A 55 -9.13 -21.32 -14.62
CA ASN A 55 -10.56 -21.64 -14.49
C ASN A 55 -11.47 -20.52 -15.06
N TYR A 56 -10.94 -19.31 -15.20
CA TYR A 56 -11.68 -18.12 -15.60
C TYR A 56 -10.86 -17.27 -16.57
N GLN A 57 -11.53 -16.66 -17.54
CA GLN A 57 -10.91 -15.75 -18.50
C GLN A 57 -10.54 -14.42 -17.83
N CYS A 58 -9.27 -14.03 -17.93
CA CYS A 58 -8.80 -12.73 -17.44
C CYS A 58 -9.09 -11.65 -18.50
N THR A 59 -9.49 -10.46 -18.08
CA THR A 59 -9.65 -9.28 -18.97
C THR A 59 -8.76 -8.11 -18.52
N ILE A 60 -7.86 -8.37 -17.57
CA ILE A 60 -6.95 -7.35 -16.99
C ILE A 60 -5.52 -7.55 -17.50
N ASP A 61 -5.09 -8.80 -17.68
CA ASP A 61 -3.73 -9.12 -18.08
C ASP A 61 -3.67 -9.62 -19.53
N LEU A 62 -3.06 -8.82 -20.41
CA LEU A 62 -2.92 -9.05 -21.86
C LEU A 62 -2.40 -10.45 -22.23
N PRO A 63 -1.35 -11.01 -21.58
CA PRO A 63 -0.87 -12.34 -21.91
C PRO A 63 -1.82 -13.48 -21.49
N TRP A 64 -2.83 -13.19 -20.67
CA TRP A 64 -3.74 -14.19 -20.08
C TRP A 64 -5.21 -14.02 -20.56
N GLY A 65 -5.48 -13.07 -21.46
CA GLY A 65 -6.84 -12.58 -21.70
C GLY A 65 -7.10 -12.04 -23.10
N ILE A 66 -8.38 -11.76 -23.39
CA ILE A 66 -8.81 -10.99 -24.57
C ILE A 66 -9.14 -9.58 -24.09
N ASN A 67 -8.28 -8.61 -24.44
CA ASN A 67 -8.51 -7.20 -24.17
C ASN A 67 -9.05 -6.53 -25.43
N GLU A 68 -10.36 -6.60 -25.61
CA GLU A 68 -11.03 -5.56 -26.39
C GLU A 68 -11.18 -4.34 -25.47
N PRO A 69 -10.89 -3.11 -25.94
CA PRO A 69 -10.90 -1.90 -25.11
C PRO A 69 -12.25 -1.63 -24.43
N ASP A 70 -13.33 -2.19 -24.96
CA ASP A 70 -14.70 -2.06 -24.43
C ASP A 70 -15.17 -3.28 -23.61
N ASN A 71 -14.30 -4.28 -23.40
CA ASN A 71 -14.71 -5.49 -22.69
C ASN A 71 -14.76 -5.20 -21.18
N PRO A 72 -15.86 -5.51 -20.48
CA PRO A 72 -15.93 -5.32 -19.04
C PRO A 72 -14.84 -6.11 -18.31
N LEU A 73 -14.43 -5.63 -17.14
CA LEU A 73 -13.51 -6.39 -16.30
C LEU A 73 -14.15 -7.75 -15.94
N CYS A 74 -13.35 -8.77 -15.68
CA CYS A 74 -13.87 -10.02 -15.14
C CYS A 74 -14.58 -9.75 -13.80
N GLU A 75 -15.45 -10.64 -13.34
CA GLU A 75 -16.21 -10.46 -12.09
C GLU A 75 -15.32 -10.01 -10.92
N TRP A 76 -14.16 -10.66 -10.77
CA TRP A 76 -13.18 -10.32 -9.75
C TRP A 76 -12.44 -9.00 -10.00
N GLY A 77 -12.24 -8.65 -11.26
CA GLY A 77 -11.68 -7.37 -11.67
C GLY A 77 -12.62 -6.23 -11.33
N ASN A 78 -13.90 -6.34 -11.73
CA ASN A 78 -14.95 -5.37 -11.43
C ASN A 78 -15.13 -5.16 -9.92
N ALA A 79 -15.24 -6.25 -9.17
CA ALA A 79 -15.37 -6.16 -7.71
C ALA A 79 -14.16 -5.48 -7.07
N SER A 80 -12.94 -5.82 -7.52
CA SER A 80 -11.70 -5.24 -7.00
C SER A 80 -11.58 -3.75 -7.34
N TYR A 81 -11.93 -3.39 -8.58
CA TYR A 81 -11.95 -2.01 -9.04
C TYR A 81 -12.91 -1.18 -8.20
N ALA A 82 -14.15 -1.64 -8.04
CA ALA A 82 -15.17 -0.96 -7.23
C ALA A 82 -14.74 -0.80 -5.77
N TRP A 83 -14.13 -1.83 -5.18
CA TRP A 83 -13.57 -1.74 -3.82
C TRP A 83 -12.46 -0.69 -3.72
N MET A 84 -11.50 -0.68 -4.65
CA MET A 84 -10.40 0.29 -4.63
C MET A 84 -10.91 1.72 -4.84
N LEU A 85 -11.87 1.91 -5.75
CA LEU A 85 -12.49 3.20 -5.99
C LEU A 85 -13.16 3.70 -4.71
N SER A 86 -14.04 2.89 -4.11
CA SER A 86 -14.72 3.22 -2.85
C SER A 86 -13.74 3.51 -1.72
N GLU A 87 -12.63 2.76 -1.64
CA GLU A 87 -11.59 2.99 -0.64
C GLU A 87 -10.90 4.34 -0.83
N LEU A 88 -10.58 4.72 -2.06
CA LEU A 88 -9.86 5.96 -2.37
C LEU A 88 -10.78 7.19 -2.28
N THR A 89 -12.05 7.06 -2.63
CA THR A 89 -13.03 8.16 -2.62
C THR A 89 -13.81 8.30 -1.32
N HIS A 90 -13.41 7.60 -0.25
CA HIS A 90 -14.12 7.68 1.03
C HIS A 90 -13.99 9.09 1.64
N ALA A 91 -15.10 9.69 2.10
CA ALA A 91 -15.18 11.09 2.55
C ALA A 91 -14.07 11.49 3.54
N ASN A 92 -13.84 10.68 4.58
CA ASN A 92 -12.82 10.94 5.61
C ASN A 92 -11.36 10.89 5.09
N ARG A 93 -11.09 10.45 3.85
CA ARG A 93 -9.73 10.46 3.30
C ARG A 93 -9.37 11.80 2.71
N LEU A 94 -10.29 12.42 1.98
CA LEU A 94 -10.06 13.74 1.40
C LEU A 94 -9.89 14.80 2.49
N GLU A 95 -10.56 14.65 3.62
CA GLU A 95 -10.39 15.51 4.81
C GLU A 95 -8.97 15.49 5.38
N LYS A 96 -8.24 14.38 5.22
CA LYS A 96 -6.85 14.23 5.69
C LYS A 96 -5.82 14.84 4.74
N ILE A 97 -6.26 15.34 3.58
CA ILE A 97 -5.37 16.07 2.67
C ILE A 97 -5.22 17.49 3.22
N GLN A 98 -4.32 17.66 4.17
CA GLN A 98 -3.83 18.99 4.51
C GLN A 98 -2.88 19.40 3.38
N GLY A 99 -3.27 20.42 2.63
CA GLY A 99 -2.60 20.90 1.41
C GLY A 99 -1.24 21.56 1.64
N GLU A 100 -0.41 21.01 2.52
CA GLU A 100 0.95 21.51 2.70
C GLU A 100 1.84 21.07 1.52
N ASN A 101 2.58 22.05 0.99
CA ASN A 101 3.67 21.88 0.03
C ASN A 101 3.30 21.34 -1.36
N SER A 102 2.19 21.80 -1.95
CA SER A 102 1.89 21.54 -3.38
C SER A 102 1.82 20.05 -3.74
N THR A 103 1.43 19.19 -2.78
CA THR A 103 1.32 17.75 -3.03
C THR A 103 0.13 17.49 -3.95
N SER A 104 0.40 17.00 -5.17
CA SER A 104 -0.65 16.66 -6.12
C SER A 104 -1.54 15.52 -5.60
N LEU A 105 -2.84 15.56 -5.91
CA LEU A 105 -3.79 14.52 -5.57
C LEU A 105 -3.36 13.14 -6.09
N LEU A 106 -2.76 13.11 -7.29
CA LEU A 106 -2.15 11.90 -7.85
C LEU A 106 -1.07 11.33 -6.91
N ARG A 107 -0.20 12.16 -6.35
CA ARG A 107 0.86 11.72 -5.42
C ARG A 107 0.26 11.24 -4.09
N TYR A 108 -0.79 11.90 -3.61
CA TYR A 108 -1.50 11.49 -2.41
C TYR A 108 -2.15 10.11 -2.56
N PHE A 109 -3.00 9.92 -3.58
CA PHE A 109 -3.63 8.62 -3.85
C PHE A 109 -2.60 7.56 -4.22
N GLY A 110 -1.54 7.95 -4.94
CA GLY A 110 -0.38 7.11 -5.22
C GLY A 110 0.27 6.56 -3.95
N LYS A 111 0.51 7.39 -2.93
CA LYS A 111 1.03 6.91 -1.63
C LYS A 111 0.07 5.92 -0.97
N ILE A 112 -1.23 6.21 -0.97
CA ILE A 112 -2.23 5.34 -0.35
C ILE A 112 -2.28 3.98 -1.04
N ILE A 113 -2.46 3.95 -2.36
CA ILE A 113 -2.66 2.72 -3.13
C ILE A 113 -1.41 1.82 -3.10
N HIS A 114 -0.23 2.40 -2.88
CA HIS A 114 1.03 1.67 -2.72
C HIS A 114 1.37 1.31 -1.26
N SER A 115 0.63 1.83 -0.28
CA SER A 115 0.86 1.51 1.13
C SER A 115 0.61 0.03 1.45
N ILE A 116 1.36 -0.49 2.43
CA ILE A 116 1.21 -1.86 2.94
C ILE A 116 -0.22 -2.06 3.47
N THR A 117 -0.74 -1.09 4.22
CA THR A 117 -2.08 -1.13 4.81
C THR A 117 -3.17 -1.26 3.74
N PHE A 118 -3.04 -0.55 2.61
CA PHE A 118 -3.98 -0.70 1.49
C PHE A 118 -3.95 -2.11 0.91
N ILE A 119 -2.75 -2.68 0.70
CA ILE A 119 -2.60 -4.03 0.16
C ILE A 119 -3.15 -5.09 1.11
N GLU A 120 -2.90 -4.97 2.42
CA GLU A 120 -3.43 -5.92 3.41
C GLU A 120 -4.96 -5.85 3.47
N ARG A 121 -5.55 -4.65 3.45
CA ARG A 121 -7.01 -4.50 3.40
C ARG A 121 -7.61 -5.06 2.11
N PHE A 122 -6.96 -4.86 0.97
CA PHE A 122 -7.36 -5.47 -0.29
C PHE A 122 -7.38 -6.99 -0.18
N LYS A 123 -6.32 -7.60 0.37
CA LYS A 123 -6.26 -9.06 0.57
C LYS A 123 -7.36 -9.53 1.52
N ASN A 124 -7.61 -8.79 2.59
CA ASN A 124 -8.62 -9.13 3.58
C ASN A 124 -10.02 -9.15 2.97
N TRP A 125 -10.35 -8.11 2.21
CA TRP A 125 -11.60 -8.01 1.47
C TRP A 125 -11.70 -9.12 0.40
N ARG A 126 -10.67 -9.25 -0.45
CA ARG A 126 -10.69 -10.12 -1.64
C ARG A 126 -10.70 -11.62 -1.33
N PHE A 127 -10.00 -12.02 -0.27
CA PHE A 127 -9.79 -13.43 0.09
C PHE A 127 -10.42 -13.81 1.42
N GLN A 128 -11.24 -12.92 2.00
CA GLN A 128 -11.97 -13.12 3.26
C GLN A 128 -11.07 -13.68 4.38
N ARG A 129 -10.21 -12.80 4.93
CA ARG A 129 -9.43 -13.04 6.17
C ARG A 129 -8.43 -14.19 6.12
N ARG A 130 -7.48 -14.11 5.18
CA ARG A 130 -6.21 -14.85 5.27
C ARG A 130 -5.06 -13.96 5.72
N ILE A 131 -5.28 -13.06 6.69
CA ILE A 131 -4.14 -12.49 7.43
C ILE A 131 -3.49 -13.67 8.12
N ARG A 132 -2.22 -13.94 7.77
CA ARG A 132 -1.42 -14.90 8.52
C ARG A 132 -1.31 -14.36 9.93
N VAL A 133 -2.11 -14.92 10.85
CA VAL A 133 -1.93 -14.66 12.28
C VAL A 133 -0.51 -15.09 12.62
N PRO A 134 0.33 -14.16 13.12
CA PRO A 134 1.69 -14.50 13.46
C PRO A 134 1.74 -15.65 14.46
N ASP A 135 2.70 -16.55 14.30
CA ASP A 135 2.74 -17.79 15.07
C ASP A 135 2.95 -17.52 16.58
N TYR A 136 3.55 -16.38 16.93
CA TYR A 136 3.65 -15.92 18.33
C TYR A 136 2.30 -15.53 18.94
N ILE A 137 1.33 -15.01 18.17
CA ILE A 137 -0.02 -14.73 18.67
C ILE A 137 -0.77 -16.03 18.91
N LYS A 138 -0.63 -17.01 18.01
CA LYS A 138 -1.22 -18.35 18.18
C LYS A 138 -0.67 -19.09 19.40
N ALA A 139 0.56 -18.75 19.83
CA ALA A 139 1.19 -19.35 21.00
C ALA A 139 0.65 -18.80 22.34
N ILE A 140 -0.09 -17.68 22.34
CA ILE A 140 -0.62 -17.05 23.56
C ILE A 140 -1.75 -17.89 24.16
N ASP A 141 -2.71 -18.28 23.32
CA ASP A 141 -3.90 -19.08 23.66
C ASP A 141 -4.42 -19.78 22.38
N MET A 142 -5.09 -20.91 22.54
CA MET A 142 -5.75 -21.65 21.45
C MET A 142 -6.73 -20.77 20.66
N ASP A 143 -7.44 -19.86 21.32
CA ASP A 143 -8.40 -18.94 20.71
C ASP A 143 -7.82 -17.53 20.46
N ALA A 144 -6.54 -17.28 20.75
CA ALA A 144 -5.91 -15.97 20.58
C ALA A 144 -5.98 -15.47 19.13
N HIS A 145 -5.97 -16.37 18.14
CA HIS A 145 -6.13 -16.00 16.74
C HIS A 145 -7.52 -15.43 16.42
N LYS A 146 -8.58 -15.93 17.08
CA LYS A 146 -9.95 -15.43 16.91
C LYS A 146 -10.13 -14.10 17.63
N VAL A 147 -9.57 -13.98 18.84
CA VAL A 147 -9.54 -12.72 19.60
C VAL A 147 -8.76 -11.65 18.83
N PHE A 148 -7.60 -12.00 18.27
CA PHE A 148 -6.81 -11.10 17.42
C PHE A 148 -7.60 -10.61 16.21
N TRP A 149 -8.38 -11.47 15.56
CA TRP A 149 -9.27 -11.03 14.49
C TRP A 149 -10.38 -10.11 14.97
N GLY A 150 -11.05 -10.44 16.08
CA GLY A 150 -12.05 -9.55 16.68
C GLY A 150 -11.47 -8.17 17.00
N LEU A 151 -10.23 -8.12 17.49
CA LEU A 151 -9.50 -6.86 17.70
C LEU A 151 -9.21 -6.13 16.38
N CYS A 152 -8.75 -6.83 15.35
CA CYS A 152 -8.53 -6.25 14.02
C CYS A 152 -9.82 -5.77 13.36
N ASP A 153 -10.99 -6.27 13.76
CA ASP A 153 -12.30 -5.83 13.28
C ASP A 153 -12.93 -4.77 14.20
N HIS A 154 -12.26 -4.39 15.30
CA HIS A 154 -12.79 -3.56 16.39
C HIS A 154 -14.12 -4.05 16.97
N GLU A 155 -14.32 -5.36 17.04
CA GLU A 155 -15.47 -5.95 17.74
C GLU A 155 -15.38 -5.69 19.25
N ASP A 156 -16.52 -5.40 19.89
CA ASP A 156 -16.59 -5.28 21.36
C ASP A 156 -16.14 -6.60 22.01
N PRO A 157 -15.23 -6.57 23.02
CA PRO A 157 -14.74 -7.77 23.70
C PRO A 157 -15.84 -8.70 24.21
N ARG A 158 -17.01 -8.17 24.57
CA ARG A 158 -18.19 -8.95 25.00
C ARG A 158 -18.76 -9.81 23.89
N ASN A 159 -18.82 -9.28 22.67
CA ASN A 159 -19.29 -10.03 21.51
C ASN A 159 -18.30 -11.14 21.15
N VAL A 160 -17.00 -10.84 21.26
CA VAL A 160 -15.94 -11.83 21.06
C VAL A 160 -16.02 -12.94 22.13
N ALA A 161 -16.21 -12.58 23.40
CA ALA A 161 -16.39 -13.52 24.50
C ALA A 161 -17.61 -14.42 24.32
N GLN A 162 -18.75 -13.85 23.93
CA GLN A 162 -19.97 -14.60 23.65
C GLN A 162 -19.79 -15.59 22.50
N ARG A 163 -19.14 -15.18 21.40
CA ARG A 163 -18.86 -16.06 20.25
C ARG A 163 -17.92 -17.20 20.60
N LEU A 164 -16.95 -16.95 21.47
CA LEU A 164 -15.98 -17.93 21.92
C LEU A 164 -16.49 -18.78 23.09
N ASN A 165 -17.67 -18.48 23.62
CA ASN A 165 -18.23 -19.08 24.82
C ASN A 165 -17.24 -19.05 26.00
N ARG A 166 -16.58 -17.89 26.19
CA ARG A 166 -15.64 -17.62 27.28
C ARG A 166 -16.11 -16.43 28.12
N SER A 167 -15.54 -16.27 29.31
CA SER A 167 -15.80 -15.08 30.13
C SER A 167 -15.18 -13.83 29.48
N GLU A 168 -15.78 -12.67 29.75
CA GLU A 168 -15.24 -11.39 29.28
C GLU A 168 -13.86 -11.11 29.87
N GLU A 169 -13.64 -11.47 31.13
CA GLU A 169 -12.35 -11.33 31.82
C GLU A 169 -11.23 -12.14 31.12
N ASP A 170 -11.53 -13.37 30.69
CA ASP A 170 -10.58 -14.21 29.97
C ASP A 170 -10.21 -13.58 28.63
N VAL A 171 -11.20 -13.08 27.87
CA VAL A 171 -10.94 -12.42 26.58
C VAL A 171 -10.13 -11.14 26.78
N LEU A 172 -10.44 -10.31 27.77
CA LEU A 172 -9.66 -9.11 28.10
C LEU A 172 -8.20 -9.46 28.48
N SER A 173 -7.98 -10.56 29.19
CA SER A 173 -6.63 -11.03 29.51
C SER A 173 -5.84 -11.42 28.25
N ILE A 174 -6.49 -12.07 27.28
CA ILE A 174 -5.89 -12.45 25.99
C ILE A 174 -5.59 -11.20 25.16
N ILE A 175 -6.52 -10.23 25.10
CA ILE A 175 -6.33 -8.95 24.42
C ILE A 175 -5.10 -8.22 24.97
N LYS A 176 -4.97 -8.13 26.30
CA LYS A 176 -3.84 -7.49 26.95
C LYS A 176 -2.52 -8.15 26.56
N ARG A 177 -2.44 -9.49 26.62
CA ARG A 177 -1.24 -10.25 26.22
C ARG A 177 -0.90 -10.08 24.74
N ILE A 178 -1.91 -10.01 23.87
CA ILE A 178 -1.72 -9.73 22.43
C ILE A 178 -1.10 -8.34 22.25
N ASN A 179 -1.62 -7.31 22.92
CA ASN A 179 -1.11 -5.95 22.85
C ASN A 179 0.33 -5.86 23.37
N GLU A 180 0.66 -6.53 24.47
CA GLU A 180 2.00 -6.60 25.03
C GLU A 180 3.00 -7.25 24.04
N GLU A 181 2.66 -8.40 23.45
CA GLU A 181 3.52 -9.08 22.45
C GLU A 181 3.71 -8.23 21.18
N LEU A 182 2.66 -7.54 20.74
CA LEU A 182 2.74 -6.64 19.58
C LEU A 182 3.57 -5.39 19.89
N ALA A 183 3.45 -4.83 21.09
CA ALA A 183 4.25 -3.70 21.55
C ALA A 183 5.73 -4.09 21.67
N GLN A 184 6.04 -5.23 22.30
CA GLN A 184 7.40 -5.73 22.46
C GLN A 184 8.11 -5.91 21.12
N ARG A 185 7.37 -6.35 20.08
CA ARG A 185 7.90 -6.59 18.74
C ARG A 185 7.80 -5.38 17.81
N LYS A 186 7.32 -4.23 18.29
CA LYS A 186 7.07 -3.01 17.50
C LYS A 186 6.15 -3.26 16.29
N ARG A 187 5.12 -4.10 16.46
CA ARG A 187 4.15 -4.48 15.43
C ARG A 187 2.71 -4.08 15.76
N SER A 188 2.53 -3.03 16.57
CA SER A 188 1.21 -2.47 16.90
C SER A 188 0.38 -2.10 15.67
N HIS A 189 1.03 -1.72 14.56
CA HIS A 189 0.38 -1.41 13.27
C HIS A 189 -0.49 -2.55 12.70
N LEU A 190 -0.35 -3.78 13.19
CA LEU A 190 -1.21 -4.91 12.80
C LEU A 190 -2.64 -4.80 13.38
N LEU A 191 -2.85 -4.01 14.43
CA LEU A 191 -4.17 -3.75 15.01
C LEU A 191 -4.84 -2.49 14.41
N ASP A 192 -4.06 -1.58 13.83
CA ASP A 192 -4.56 -0.36 13.17
C ASP A 192 -5.21 -0.61 11.79
N LEU A 193 -5.61 -1.85 11.50
CA LEU A 193 -6.13 -2.24 10.18
C LEU A 193 -7.47 -1.59 9.83
N THR A 194 -8.21 -1.04 10.79
CA THR A 194 -9.53 -0.43 10.59
C THR A 194 -9.82 0.74 11.53
N GLN A 195 -8.94 1.74 11.63
CA GLN A 195 -9.37 3.02 12.22
C GLN A 195 -10.37 3.73 11.28
N ILE A 196 -11.63 3.28 11.28
CA ILE A 196 -12.78 4.07 10.86
C ILE A 196 -13.22 4.77 12.15
N SER A 197 -12.62 5.93 12.43
CA SER A 197 -13.16 6.84 13.43
C SER A 197 -14.53 7.29 12.93
N SER A 198 -15.58 6.61 13.40
CA SER A 198 -16.95 7.02 13.20
C SER A 198 -17.23 8.17 14.16
N LEU A 199 -17.50 9.36 13.60
CA LEU A 199 -17.84 10.58 14.34
C LEU A 199 -19.19 10.50 15.09
N THR A 200 -19.84 9.33 15.14
CA THR A 200 -21.12 9.14 15.85
C THR A 200 -21.01 8.39 17.17
N SER A 201 -19.80 8.15 17.68
CA SER A 201 -19.65 7.59 19.04
C SER A 201 -19.76 8.72 20.06
N THR A 202 -21.00 9.14 20.36
CA THR A 202 -21.31 10.00 21.50
C THR A 202 -21.09 9.24 22.79
N THR A 203 -19.86 9.26 23.28
CA THR A 203 -19.58 9.10 24.70
C THR A 203 -18.93 10.38 25.16
N ASN A 204 -19.72 11.21 25.86
CA ASN A 204 -19.25 12.38 26.58
C ASN A 204 -17.98 12.04 27.37
N PRO A 205 -17.04 12.98 27.42
CA PRO A 205 -16.80 13.60 28.70
C PRO A 205 -16.76 15.12 28.57
N GLU A 206 -17.48 15.77 29.46
CA GLU A 206 -17.18 17.15 29.82
C GLU A 206 -15.69 17.25 30.21
N ASP A 207 -15.08 18.35 29.78
CA ASP A 207 -13.86 18.92 30.37
C ASP A 207 -12.53 18.19 30.12
N GLN A 208 -11.79 18.65 29.10
CA GLN A 208 -10.45 19.26 29.24
C GLN A 208 -9.84 19.55 27.86
N GLY A 209 -9.10 20.65 27.76
CA GLY A 209 -8.61 21.24 26.51
C GLY A 209 -7.91 20.23 25.59
N ALA A 210 -8.34 20.22 24.32
CA ALA A 210 -7.67 19.45 23.28
C ALA A 210 -6.28 20.04 23.03
N GLU A 211 -5.25 19.42 23.63
CA GLU A 211 -3.91 19.48 23.09
C GLU A 211 -3.96 18.93 21.66
N VAL A 212 -3.64 19.80 20.71
CA VAL A 212 -3.44 19.42 19.31
C VAL A 212 -2.21 18.54 19.29
N ASP A 213 -2.43 17.23 19.20
CA ASP A 213 -1.38 16.24 18.98
C ASP A 213 -0.77 16.52 17.60
N VAL A 214 0.32 17.27 17.58
CA VAL A 214 1.12 17.48 16.38
C VAL A 214 1.66 16.11 16.00
N PRO A 215 1.36 15.57 14.81
CA PRO A 215 1.97 14.33 14.37
C PRO A 215 3.47 14.57 14.24
N VAL A 216 4.21 14.06 15.22
CA VAL A 216 5.65 14.05 15.20
C VAL A 216 6.07 13.04 14.12
N ASP A 217 6.36 13.56 12.93
CA ASP A 217 6.89 12.82 11.77
C ASP A 217 8.37 12.47 11.97
N ASP A 218 8.73 12.07 13.20
CA ASP A 218 10.07 11.60 13.51
C ASP A 218 10.20 10.20 12.93
N LYS A 219 10.67 10.14 11.68
CA LYS A 219 11.31 8.93 11.16
C LYS A 219 12.32 8.48 12.23
N PRO A 220 12.32 7.19 12.61
CA PRO A 220 13.25 6.71 13.62
C PRO A 220 14.68 7.10 13.22
N LEU A 221 15.47 7.61 14.18
CA LEU A 221 16.81 8.17 13.94
C LEU A 221 17.68 7.23 13.09
N ASP A 222 17.56 5.92 13.33
CA ASP A 222 18.25 4.88 12.58
C ASP A 222 17.92 4.91 11.07
N GLN A 223 16.67 5.15 10.71
CA GLN A 223 16.23 5.26 9.33
C GLN A 223 16.72 6.55 8.68
N MET A 224 16.72 7.68 9.40
CA MET A 224 17.29 8.93 8.89
C MET A 224 18.80 8.81 8.64
N GLN A 225 19.52 8.15 9.56
CA GLN A 225 20.95 7.88 9.40
C GLN A 225 21.21 6.93 8.23
N LEU A 226 20.38 5.90 8.05
CA LEU A 226 20.48 4.97 6.94
C LEU A 226 20.22 5.66 5.59
N GLU A 227 19.13 6.44 5.49
CA GLU A 227 18.80 7.22 4.29
C GLU A 227 19.92 8.21 3.94
N SER A 228 20.49 8.88 4.94
CA SER A 228 21.64 9.79 4.77
C SER A 228 22.89 9.06 4.26
N LYS A 229 23.22 7.89 4.82
CA LYS A 229 24.35 7.07 4.37
C LYS A 229 24.16 6.55 2.94
N VAL A 230 22.97 6.06 2.61
CA VAL A 230 22.64 5.59 1.26
C VAL A 230 22.72 6.73 0.27
N LYS A 231 22.20 7.91 0.63
CA LYS A 231 22.28 9.10 -0.23
C LYS A 231 23.73 9.54 -0.47
N ALA A 232 24.54 9.63 0.59
CA ALA A 232 25.95 9.99 0.46
C ALA A 232 26.73 8.99 -0.40
N ALA A 233 26.42 7.69 -0.28
CA ALA A 233 27.01 6.65 -1.12
C ALA A 233 26.52 6.71 -2.58
N TYR A 234 25.26 7.07 -2.80
CA TYR A 234 24.68 7.26 -4.12
C TYR A 234 25.33 8.45 -4.85
N ASP A 235 25.59 9.55 -4.14
CA ASP A 235 26.23 10.74 -4.68
C ASP A 235 27.70 10.50 -5.10
N GLN A 236 28.33 9.41 -4.63
CA GLN A 236 29.68 8.98 -5.04
C GLN A 236 29.70 8.11 -6.29
N LEU A 237 28.53 7.68 -6.78
CA LEU A 237 28.43 6.92 -8.03
C LEU A 237 28.61 7.84 -9.23
N SER A 238 29.16 7.29 -10.31
CA SER A 238 29.18 7.97 -11.60
C SER A 238 27.76 8.12 -12.14
N TRP A 239 27.55 9.11 -13.01
CA TRP A 239 26.25 9.36 -13.64
C TRP A 239 25.67 8.10 -14.33
N LEU A 240 26.53 7.25 -14.90
CA LEU A 240 26.12 6.01 -15.57
C LEU A 240 25.70 4.93 -14.57
N GLU A 241 26.41 4.83 -13.45
CA GLU A 241 26.05 3.95 -12.32
C GLU A 241 24.70 4.37 -11.72
N GLN A 242 24.48 5.67 -11.51
CA GLN A 242 23.22 6.26 -11.05
C GLN A 242 22.08 5.94 -12.02
N PHE A 243 22.28 6.22 -13.32
CA PHE A 243 21.29 5.94 -14.36
C PHE A 243 20.84 4.48 -14.38
N VAL A 244 21.77 3.53 -14.29
CA VAL A 244 21.43 2.10 -14.31
C VAL A 244 20.65 1.69 -13.06
N ILE A 245 20.96 2.28 -11.90
CA ILE A 245 20.21 2.04 -10.66
C ILE A 245 18.81 2.63 -10.74
N ASP A 246 18.67 3.89 -11.16
CA ASP A 246 17.38 4.55 -11.29
C ASP A 246 16.49 3.79 -12.27
N ALA A 247 17.01 3.47 -13.45
CA ALA A 247 16.27 2.76 -14.48
C ALA A 247 15.83 1.35 -14.02
N MET A 248 16.69 0.59 -13.33
CA MET A 248 16.38 -0.81 -12.99
C MET A 248 15.65 -0.97 -11.65
N ILE A 249 15.90 -0.11 -10.66
CA ILE A 249 15.33 -0.22 -9.31
C ILE A 249 14.17 0.75 -9.11
N ILE A 250 14.34 2.02 -9.46
CA ILE A 250 13.32 3.05 -9.23
C ILE A 250 12.22 2.93 -10.28
N ASP A 251 12.59 2.85 -11.55
CA ASP A 251 11.65 2.81 -12.67
C ASP A 251 11.24 1.38 -13.05
N GLY A 252 11.92 0.36 -12.49
CA GLY A 252 11.60 -1.05 -12.71
C GLY A 252 11.77 -1.54 -14.16
N LEU A 253 12.64 -0.89 -14.94
CA LEU A 253 12.89 -1.26 -16.33
C LEU A 253 13.70 -2.56 -16.43
N SER A 254 13.40 -3.36 -17.44
CA SER A 254 14.17 -4.57 -17.74
C SER A 254 15.57 -4.23 -18.25
N ALA A 255 16.56 -5.08 -17.98
CA ALA A 255 17.93 -4.93 -18.49
C ALA A 255 18.00 -4.82 -20.03
N LYS A 256 17.05 -5.45 -20.74
CA LYS A 256 16.92 -5.32 -22.21
C LYS A 256 16.53 -3.90 -22.64
N ALA A 257 15.63 -3.26 -21.90
CA ALA A 257 15.22 -1.88 -22.17
C ALA A 257 16.39 -0.92 -21.89
N VAL A 258 17.09 -1.09 -20.77
CA VAL A 258 18.28 -0.31 -20.42
C VAL A 258 19.37 -0.46 -21.48
N LEU A 259 19.66 -1.69 -21.91
CA LEU A 259 20.61 -1.97 -23.00
C LEU A 259 20.23 -1.22 -24.28
N LYS A 260 18.96 -1.28 -24.68
CA LYS A 260 18.47 -0.59 -25.89
C LYS A 260 18.69 0.92 -25.79
N SER A 261 18.38 1.53 -24.64
CA SER A 261 18.59 2.97 -24.41
C SER A 261 20.06 3.35 -24.48
N LEU A 262 20.95 2.56 -23.87
CA LEU A 262 22.40 2.81 -23.90
C LEU A 262 22.98 2.69 -25.31
N ILE A 263 22.55 1.69 -26.09
CA ILE A 263 22.94 1.53 -27.50
C ILE A 263 22.46 2.73 -28.33
N GLN A 264 21.21 3.16 -28.14
CA GLN A 264 20.62 4.29 -28.88
C GLN A 264 21.36 5.60 -28.63
N GLN A 265 21.84 5.82 -27.41
CA GLN A 265 22.61 7.00 -27.03
C GLN A 265 24.12 6.85 -27.32
N ASN A 266 24.55 5.71 -27.89
CA ASN A 266 25.94 5.37 -28.17
C ASN A 266 26.84 5.41 -26.92
N ILE A 267 26.31 4.96 -25.78
CA ILE A 267 27.00 4.96 -24.49
C ILE A 267 27.44 3.54 -24.16
N SER A 268 28.72 3.36 -23.84
CA SER A 268 29.23 2.08 -23.35
C SER A 268 29.36 2.06 -21.84
N VAL A 269 29.16 0.88 -21.28
CA VAL A 269 29.29 0.58 -19.85
C VAL A 269 30.72 0.19 -19.47
N ASP A 270 31.52 -0.22 -20.45
CA ASP A 270 32.94 -0.54 -20.28
C ASP A 270 33.71 0.10 -21.45
N GLU A 271 34.78 0.83 -21.15
CA GLU A 271 35.63 1.48 -22.16
C GLU A 271 36.18 0.48 -23.20
N LYS A 272 36.25 -0.82 -22.85
CA LYS A 272 36.77 -1.88 -23.71
C LYS A 272 35.73 -2.48 -24.66
N VAL A 273 34.44 -2.26 -24.42
CA VAL A 273 33.35 -2.85 -25.20
C VAL A 273 32.66 -1.74 -25.98
N LYS A 274 32.43 -1.93 -27.28
CA LYS A 274 31.66 -0.96 -28.06
C LYS A 274 30.17 -1.07 -27.72
N PRO A 275 29.39 0.02 -27.74
CA PRO A 275 27.96 -0.02 -27.43
C PRO A 275 27.21 -1.08 -28.25
N ALA A 276 27.52 -1.20 -29.55
CA ALA A 276 26.89 -2.16 -30.45
C ALA A 276 27.14 -3.65 -30.10
N ASP A 277 28.22 -3.94 -29.38
CA ASP A 277 28.63 -5.30 -29.01
C ASP A 277 28.20 -5.67 -27.58
N MET A 278 27.53 -4.75 -26.88
CA MET A 278 27.05 -5.00 -25.53
C MET A 278 25.90 -6.01 -25.50
N ASN A 279 25.94 -6.87 -24.50
CA ASN A 279 24.87 -7.82 -24.25
C ASN A 279 24.17 -7.56 -22.91
N ILE A 280 23.06 -8.27 -22.67
CA ILE A 280 22.28 -8.14 -21.43
C ILE A 280 23.09 -8.54 -20.19
N GLN A 281 24.04 -9.48 -20.33
CA GLN A 281 24.90 -9.89 -19.22
C GLN A 281 25.86 -8.78 -18.80
N ASN A 282 26.35 -7.94 -19.74
CA ASN A 282 27.16 -6.76 -19.41
C ASN A 282 26.37 -5.79 -18.52
N ILE A 283 25.08 -5.58 -18.80
CA ILE A 283 24.21 -4.73 -17.96
C ILE A 283 24.02 -5.34 -16.56
N TYR A 284 23.72 -6.64 -16.46
CA TYR A 284 23.58 -7.28 -15.16
C TYR A 284 24.89 -7.30 -14.36
N TYR A 285 26.02 -7.51 -15.04
CA TYR A 285 27.33 -7.47 -14.42
C TYR A 285 27.63 -6.07 -13.87
N PHE A 286 27.42 -5.04 -14.68
CA PHE A 286 27.61 -3.67 -14.25
C PHE A 286 26.69 -3.28 -13.11
N PHE A 287 25.40 -3.58 -13.21
CA PHE A 287 24.42 -3.34 -12.15
C PHE A 287 24.84 -4.01 -10.82
N ARG A 288 25.26 -5.28 -10.86
CA ARG A 288 25.75 -5.98 -9.66
C ARG A 288 27.02 -5.35 -9.11
N LYS A 289 27.94 -4.91 -9.98
CA LYS A 289 29.16 -4.21 -9.59
C LYS A 289 28.84 -2.88 -8.91
N THR A 290 27.87 -2.13 -9.43
CA THR A 290 27.40 -0.88 -8.83
C THR A 290 26.74 -1.11 -7.47
N LEU A 291 25.93 -2.16 -7.34
CA LEU A 291 25.35 -2.55 -6.05
C LEU A 291 26.39 -2.98 -5.02
N ALA A 292 27.42 -3.72 -5.44
CA ALA A 292 28.54 -4.09 -4.57
C ALA A 292 29.29 -2.83 -4.08
N LYS A 293 29.55 -1.89 -4.98
CA LYS A 293 30.16 -0.59 -4.65
C LYS A 293 29.31 0.21 -3.66
N LEU A 294 27.98 0.27 -3.85
CA LEU A 294 27.06 0.88 -2.88
C LEU A 294 27.08 0.18 -1.52
N LYS A 295 27.17 -1.14 -1.51
CA LYS A 295 27.26 -1.92 -0.26
C LYS A 295 28.54 -1.59 0.49
N GLU A 296 29.68 -1.52 -0.20
CA GLU A 296 30.98 -1.17 0.37
C GLU A 296 30.99 0.25 0.93
N THR A 297 30.45 1.23 0.20
CA THR A 297 30.45 2.63 0.64
C THR A 297 29.45 2.92 1.77
N THR A 298 28.34 2.19 1.84
CA THR A 298 27.36 2.35 2.93
C THR A 298 27.73 1.61 4.22
N GLY A 299 28.60 0.60 4.15
CA GLY A 299 28.99 -0.24 5.29
C GLY A 299 27.84 -1.10 5.84
N ILE A 300 26.78 -1.30 5.06
CA ILE A 300 25.62 -2.10 5.42
C ILE A 300 25.94 -3.56 5.08
N ASN A 301 26.05 -4.42 6.10
CA ASN A 301 26.31 -5.87 5.93
C ASN A 301 25.04 -6.65 5.56
#